data_AF-A0A937KIS4-F1
#
_entry.id   AF-A0A937KIS4-F1
#
_cell.length_a   1.000
_cell.length_b   1.000
_cell.length_c   1.000
_cell.angle_alpha   90.00
_cell.angle_beta   90.00
_cell.angle_gamma   90.00
#
_symmetry.space_group_name_H-M   'P 1'
#
loop_
_entity.id
_entity.type
_entity.pdbx_description
1 polymer ?
#
loop_
_entity_poly.entity_id
_entity_poly.type
_entity_poly.pdbx_seq_one_letter_code
_entity_poly.pdbx_strand_id
1 'polypeptide(L)'
;MLGYTSRLFLILPFFVYSNFQDSIQKIDLDDVIVKSTRIEVRKKQAPLSVSVKNLLINKNYSSKSSFSDFTNSIPGIYTSSSNNFSQDLRISIRGFGARSAFGIRGVKIIVDGIPETTPDGQSQLDNLPLSLISNIEVIRGPSSILYGNSSGGVININTLSTNSLPYFKTSAVFGAYQYQSIQRTRVFDWNNSSLVVHYDKRRSNGYRDFSGYKSNILNLKYLRDLNEKNKIVWQLNYTDSPYAKDAGGLKLSEVEDDRRQSRKNNFDYDTYEKVKHLKTGFSWKHFNDDNSSIESYFFYQKRDFNSKLPFNYGGIILLERDYYGLGTKYSKQFFSDNKFRTVTLGIDHSNQQDDRKRFKNNLGEKGENTFDQIEKFKSTGVYFINQTEYNSGLLFRYGVRYDENKIGTDSEAFISLNKFNPSFGVTYSINDSHNIYLSAGTSFETPTLNELSNNPNGNGLNKSLDPSSSVNYEIGWRNTTSNLTFDAIVYLINTDNEILPYELEQFPGKNFYRNVGSTLRYGIELSSQLLFSKGKLNLSYTNAKNTFNDFVLDGKNL
;
A
#
# COMPACT_ATOMS: atom_id res chain seq x y z
N MET A 1 1.14 -21.14 38.20
CA MET A 1 0.71 -22.54 38.37
C MET A 1 -0.67 -22.66 37.72
N LEU A 2 -0.91 -23.72 36.94
CA LEU A 2 -1.99 -23.90 35.93
C LEU A 2 -1.75 -23.06 34.66
N GLY A 3 -1.21 -23.57 33.55
CA GLY A 3 -1.13 -24.95 33.06
C GLY A 3 -2.28 -25.20 32.08
N TYR A 4 -1.91 -25.54 30.83
CA TYR A 4 -2.75 -25.93 29.68
C TYR A 4 -3.23 -24.81 28.74
N THR A 5 -2.33 -24.37 27.85
CA THR A 5 -2.72 -23.88 26.51
C THR A 5 -2.89 -25.10 25.59
N SER A 6 -4.12 -25.57 25.46
CA SER A 6 -4.51 -26.55 24.44
C SER A 6 -4.30 -25.93 23.05
N ARG A 7 -3.24 -26.37 22.35
CA ARG A 7 -3.07 -26.13 20.91
C ARG A 7 -4.12 -26.95 20.18
N LEU A 8 -5.25 -26.33 19.85
CA LEU A 8 -6.25 -26.92 18.95
C LEU A 8 -5.67 -26.86 17.52
N PHE A 9 -5.00 -27.92 17.10
CA PHE A 9 -4.72 -28.16 15.67
C PHE A 9 -6.05 -28.50 15.02
N LEU A 10 -6.63 -27.55 14.28
CA LEU A 10 -7.78 -27.80 13.44
C LEU A 10 -7.28 -28.56 12.20
N ILE A 11 -7.20 -29.88 12.32
CA ILE A 11 -6.99 -30.79 11.19
C ILE A 11 -8.29 -30.75 10.38
N LEU A 12 -8.33 -29.90 9.36
CA LEU A 12 -9.33 -30.02 8.30
C LEU A 12 -9.08 -31.35 7.59
N PRO A 13 -10.02 -32.30 7.60
CA PRO A 13 -9.85 -33.54 6.88
C PRO A 13 -9.78 -33.22 5.38
N PHE A 14 -8.66 -33.59 4.76
CA PHE A 14 -8.56 -33.71 3.31
C PHE A 14 -9.52 -34.81 2.85
N PHE A 15 -10.77 -34.45 2.56
CA PHE A 15 -11.63 -35.31 1.78
C PHE A 15 -11.17 -35.25 0.33
N VAL A 16 -10.42 -36.28 -0.09
CA VAL A 16 -10.29 -36.63 -1.49
C VAL A 16 -11.66 -37.14 -1.94
N TYR A 17 -12.51 -36.25 -2.45
CA TYR A 17 -13.69 -36.68 -3.18
C TYR A 17 -13.24 -37.19 -4.54
N SER A 18 -13.38 -38.49 -4.78
CA SER A 18 -13.43 -39.06 -6.12
C SER A 18 -14.66 -38.49 -6.82
N ASN A 19 -14.45 -37.70 -7.87
CA ASN A 19 -15.55 -37.10 -8.64
C ASN A 19 -16.37 -38.21 -9.34
N PHE A 20 -17.64 -38.32 -8.97
CA PHE A 20 -18.67 -38.78 -9.89
C PHE A 20 -18.80 -37.74 -11.01
N GLN A 21 -18.85 -38.22 -12.25
CA GLN A 21 -18.99 -37.41 -13.44
C GLN A 21 -20.42 -36.87 -13.53
N ASP A 22 -20.66 -35.71 -12.90
CA ASP A 22 -21.87 -34.93 -13.06
C ASP A 22 -21.71 -33.96 -14.25
N SER A 23 -22.78 -33.74 -15.02
CA SER A 23 -22.75 -33.06 -16.32
C SER A 23 -22.16 -31.65 -16.21
N ILE A 24 -20.91 -31.48 -16.65
CA ILE A 24 -20.10 -30.29 -16.45
C ILE A 24 -20.59 -29.15 -17.35
N GLN A 25 -21.34 -28.20 -16.79
CA GLN A 25 -21.30 -26.84 -17.32
C GLN A 25 -19.87 -26.34 -17.06
N LYS A 26 -19.02 -26.35 -18.09
CA LYS A 26 -17.65 -25.79 -18.01
C LYS A 26 -17.78 -24.30 -17.73
N ILE A 27 -17.70 -23.93 -16.46
CA ILE A 27 -17.38 -22.56 -16.07
C ILE A 27 -15.88 -22.46 -16.29
N ASP A 28 -15.50 -21.93 -17.45
CA ASP A 28 -14.11 -21.58 -17.72
C ASP A 28 -13.82 -20.31 -16.92
N LEU A 29 -12.88 -20.39 -15.97
CA LEU A 29 -12.45 -19.22 -15.22
C LEU A 29 -11.44 -18.47 -16.08
N ASP A 30 -11.75 -17.22 -16.42
CA ASP A 30 -10.82 -16.35 -17.13
C ASP A 30 -9.48 -16.30 -16.40
N ASP A 31 -8.39 -16.44 -17.15
CA ASP A 31 -7.04 -16.34 -16.62
C ASP A 31 -6.84 -14.95 -15.98
N VAL A 32 -6.54 -14.93 -14.68
CA VAL A 32 -6.30 -13.68 -13.94
C VAL A 32 -4.93 -13.13 -14.30
N ILE A 33 -4.89 -11.99 -14.99
CA ILE A 33 -3.65 -11.27 -15.34
C ILE A 33 -3.29 -10.25 -14.25
N VAL A 34 -2.03 -10.26 -13.83
CA VAL A 34 -1.46 -9.31 -12.88
C VAL A 34 -0.65 -8.28 -13.64
N LYS A 35 -0.93 -6.98 -13.43
CA LYS A 35 -0.25 -5.87 -14.13
C LYS A 35 0.79 -5.18 -13.26
N SER A 36 0.62 -5.23 -11.94
CA SER A 36 1.53 -4.63 -10.95
C SER A 36 2.95 -5.22 -10.94
N THR A 37 3.19 -6.34 -11.63
CA THR A 37 4.50 -7.02 -11.73
C THR A 37 5.46 -6.41 -12.76
N ARG A 38 5.09 -5.26 -13.37
CA ARG A 38 5.76 -4.55 -14.48
C ARG A 38 5.80 -5.31 -15.82
N ILE A 39 5.86 -6.64 -15.78
CA ILE A 39 5.57 -7.57 -16.89
C ILE A 39 4.24 -8.23 -16.59
N GLU A 40 3.27 -8.13 -17.50
CA GLU A 40 1.97 -8.78 -17.35
C GLU A 40 2.15 -10.30 -17.30
N VAL A 41 1.58 -10.95 -16.29
CA VAL A 41 1.73 -12.40 -16.09
C VAL A 41 0.44 -13.00 -15.55
N ARG A 42 0.17 -14.26 -15.93
CA ARG A 42 -0.92 -15.04 -15.33
C ARG A 42 -0.63 -15.29 -13.86
N LYS A 43 -1.59 -15.02 -12.97
CA LYS A 43 -1.43 -15.21 -11.52
C LYS A 43 -0.89 -16.60 -11.20
N LYS A 44 -1.37 -17.65 -11.88
CA LYS A 44 -0.95 -19.04 -11.63
C LYS A 44 0.55 -19.27 -11.87
N GLN A 45 1.17 -18.52 -12.80
CA GLN A 45 2.58 -18.66 -13.18
C GLN A 45 3.52 -17.62 -12.55
N ALA A 46 2.99 -16.55 -11.95
CA ALA A 46 3.80 -15.46 -11.40
C ALA A 46 4.80 -15.97 -10.32
N PRO A 47 6.13 -15.79 -10.45
CA PRO A 47 7.08 -16.23 -9.43
C PRO A 47 7.17 -15.23 -8.26
N LEU A 48 6.01 -14.79 -7.75
CA LEU A 48 5.82 -13.78 -6.72
C LEU A 48 4.51 -14.06 -5.96
N SER A 49 4.45 -13.81 -4.66
CA SER A 49 3.18 -13.81 -3.92
C SER A 49 2.24 -12.70 -4.37
N VAL A 50 1.21 -13.07 -5.15
CA VAL A 50 0.20 -12.12 -5.65
C VAL A 50 -1.21 -12.54 -5.25
N SER A 51 -2.01 -11.57 -4.83
CA SER A 51 -3.46 -11.70 -4.67
C SER A 51 -4.17 -10.68 -5.55
N VAL A 52 -5.27 -11.09 -6.18
CA VAL A 52 -6.09 -10.22 -7.03
C VAL A 52 -7.53 -10.31 -6.55
N LYS A 53 -8.18 -9.16 -6.37
CA LYS A 53 -9.57 -9.06 -5.96
C LYS A 53 -10.32 -8.19 -6.96
N ASN A 54 -11.07 -8.85 -7.84
CA ASN A 54 -11.99 -8.19 -8.76
C ASN A 54 -13.31 -7.89 -8.02
N LEU A 55 -13.70 -6.61 -8.01
CA LEU A 55 -14.85 -6.09 -7.28
C LEU A 55 -16.02 -5.72 -8.20
N LEU A 56 -15.79 -5.64 -9.52
CA LEU A 56 -16.85 -5.40 -10.51
C LEU A 56 -17.87 -6.55 -10.54
N ILE A 57 -17.39 -7.77 -10.32
CA ILE A 57 -18.19 -9.01 -10.31
C ILE A 57 -18.97 -9.16 -8.99
N ASN A 58 -18.54 -8.48 -7.93
CA ASN A 58 -19.08 -8.64 -6.59
C ASN A 58 -19.99 -7.46 -6.20
N LYS A 59 -21.30 -7.63 -6.42
CA LYS A 59 -22.37 -6.79 -5.86
C LYS A 59 -22.48 -6.96 -4.33
N ASN A 60 -21.37 -6.90 -3.59
CA ASN A 60 -21.41 -7.05 -2.15
C ASN A 60 -21.88 -5.74 -1.50
N TYR A 61 -22.88 -5.88 -0.62
CA TYR A 61 -23.50 -4.85 0.21
C TYR A 61 -22.61 -4.38 1.38
N SER A 62 -21.28 -4.34 1.21
CA SER A 62 -20.41 -3.77 2.25
C SER A 62 -20.64 -2.26 2.33
N SER A 63 -20.58 -1.69 3.53
CA SER A 63 -20.64 -0.24 3.76
C SER A 63 -19.57 0.54 2.98
N LYS A 64 -18.47 -0.12 2.56
CA LYS A 64 -17.30 0.49 1.89
C LYS A 64 -16.83 1.72 2.66
N SER A 65 -16.79 1.60 3.98
CA SER A 65 -16.50 2.70 4.90
C SER A 65 -15.00 2.89 5.09
N SER A 66 -14.20 1.83 4.89
CA SER A 66 -12.75 1.85 5.04
C SER A 66 -12.09 0.99 3.96
N PHE A 67 -10.82 1.27 3.64
CA PHE A 67 -10.04 0.43 2.74
C PHE A 67 -9.83 -1.01 3.28
N SER A 68 -9.89 -1.18 4.61
CA SER A 68 -9.82 -2.50 5.27
C SER A 68 -10.88 -3.49 4.77
N ASP A 69 -12.10 -3.01 4.47
CA ASP A 69 -13.19 -3.83 3.92
C ASP A 69 -12.78 -4.59 2.65
N PHE A 70 -11.80 -4.06 1.90
CA PHE A 70 -11.33 -4.64 0.66
C PHE A 70 -10.17 -5.61 0.87
N THR A 71 -9.35 -5.47 1.92
CA THR A 71 -8.12 -6.23 2.12
C THR A 71 -8.22 -7.33 3.17
N ASN A 72 -9.25 -7.33 4.03
CA ASN A 72 -9.41 -8.28 5.14
C ASN A 72 -9.40 -9.77 4.75
N SER A 73 -9.70 -10.10 3.49
CA SER A 73 -9.71 -11.48 2.97
C SER A 73 -8.40 -11.91 2.30
N ILE A 74 -7.36 -11.08 2.31
CA ILE A 74 -6.08 -11.33 1.66
C ILE A 74 -5.09 -11.80 2.72
N PRO A 75 -4.51 -13.01 2.62
CA PRO A 75 -3.55 -13.48 3.62
C PRO A 75 -2.29 -12.59 3.64
N GLY A 76 -1.61 -12.53 4.78
CA GLY A 76 -0.41 -11.74 4.97
C GLY A 76 -0.65 -10.24 5.21
N ILE A 77 -1.87 -9.74 5.02
CA ILE A 77 -2.25 -8.35 5.28
C ILE A 77 -2.92 -8.25 6.63
N TYR A 78 -2.45 -7.34 7.46
CA TYR A 78 -3.12 -6.93 8.70
C TYR A 78 -3.48 -5.46 8.62
N THR A 79 -4.73 -5.13 8.94
CA THR A 79 -5.19 -3.75 9.05
C THR A 79 -5.79 -3.45 10.42
N SER A 80 -5.61 -2.23 10.91
CA SER A 80 -6.19 -1.80 12.19
C SER A 80 -6.57 -0.31 12.16
N SER A 81 -7.29 0.14 13.19
CA SER A 81 -7.69 1.56 13.35
C SER A 81 -8.63 2.10 12.27
N SER A 82 -9.45 1.24 11.65
CA SER A 82 -10.39 1.63 10.57
C SER A 82 -11.43 2.68 10.95
N ASN A 83 -11.62 2.93 12.25
CA ASN A 83 -12.59 3.86 12.81
C ASN A 83 -11.93 5.13 13.40
N ASN A 84 -10.61 5.28 13.27
CA ASN A 84 -9.94 6.54 13.56
C ASN A 84 -9.74 7.27 12.22
N PHE A 85 -10.40 8.41 12.06
CA PHE A 85 -10.39 9.18 10.80
C PHE A 85 -9.43 10.36 10.82
N SER A 86 -8.81 10.65 11.97
CA SER A 86 -7.74 11.65 12.11
C SER A 86 -6.35 11.03 12.02
N GLN A 87 -6.29 9.75 11.66
CA GLN A 87 -5.09 8.96 11.47
C GLN A 87 -5.35 8.02 10.29
N ASP A 88 -4.32 7.72 9.50
CA ASP A 88 -4.46 6.74 8.43
C ASP A 88 -4.80 5.34 8.96
N LEU A 89 -5.47 4.56 8.11
CA LEU A 89 -5.61 3.12 8.31
C LEU A 89 -4.21 2.50 8.46
N ARG A 90 -3.95 1.79 9.55
CA ARG A 90 -2.69 1.06 9.67
C ARG A 90 -2.77 -0.16 8.78
N ILE A 91 -1.81 -0.29 7.87
CA ILE A 91 -1.68 -1.44 6.97
C ILE A 91 -0.30 -2.03 7.18
N SER A 92 -0.24 -3.34 7.35
CA SER A 92 1.01 -4.08 7.32
C SER A 92 0.92 -5.30 6.43
N ILE A 93 2.04 -5.61 5.76
CA ILE A 93 2.20 -6.82 4.96
C ILE A 93 3.38 -7.59 5.53
N ARG A 94 3.13 -8.81 6.04
CA ARG A 94 4.16 -9.66 6.67
C ARG A 94 5.00 -8.93 7.74
N GLY A 95 4.33 -8.08 8.53
CA GLY A 95 4.94 -7.28 9.60
C GLY A 95 5.53 -5.93 9.16
N PHE A 96 5.81 -5.71 7.87
CA PHE A 96 6.27 -4.40 7.39
C PHE A 96 5.13 -3.38 7.51
N GLY A 97 5.40 -2.22 8.08
CA GLY A 97 4.41 -1.20 8.42
C GLY A 97 3.84 -1.28 9.83
N ALA A 98 4.03 -2.41 10.56
CA ALA A 98 3.49 -2.56 11.91
C ALA A 98 4.10 -1.59 12.94
N ARG A 99 5.34 -1.14 12.70
CA ARG A 99 6.04 -0.15 13.53
C ARG A 99 5.56 1.30 13.34
N SER A 100 4.74 1.56 12.31
CA SER A 100 4.29 2.91 12.01
C SER A 100 3.34 3.41 13.10
N ALA A 101 3.78 4.42 13.86
CA ALA A 101 2.94 5.05 14.88
C ALA A 101 1.77 5.83 14.25
N PHE A 102 2.03 6.48 13.11
CA PHE A 102 1.09 7.28 12.34
C PHE A 102 1.38 7.11 10.85
N GLY A 103 0.35 7.16 10.00
CA GLY A 103 0.53 6.93 8.56
C GLY A 103 0.81 5.48 8.18
N ILE A 104 0.78 5.20 6.88
CA ILE A 104 1.17 3.90 6.32
C ILE A 104 2.63 3.96 5.88
N ARG A 105 3.42 2.94 6.24
CA ARG A 105 4.83 2.83 5.87
C ARG A 105 5.22 1.41 5.49
N GLY A 106 6.28 1.29 4.68
CA GLY A 106 6.85 -0.01 4.28
C GLY A 106 6.00 -0.74 3.24
N VAL A 107 4.95 -0.10 2.74
CA VAL A 107 4.05 -0.64 1.70
C VAL A 107 3.88 0.42 0.63
N LYS A 108 4.12 0.07 -0.64
CA LYS A 108 3.83 0.95 -1.77
C LYS A 108 2.35 0.86 -2.14
N ILE A 109 1.67 1.99 -2.19
CA ILE A 109 0.28 2.12 -2.63
C ILE A 109 0.27 2.90 -3.93
N ILE A 110 -0.45 2.36 -4.91
CA ILE A 110 -0.60 2.93 -6.25
C ILE A 110 -2.08 2.96 -6.57
N VAL A 111 -2.57 4.09 -7.07
CA VAL A 111 -3.97 4.27 -7.50
C VAL A 111 -3.96 4.68 -8.96
N ASP A 112 -4.50 3.83 -9.82
CA ASP A 112 -4.54 4.01 -11.28
C ASP A 112 -3.16 4.29 -11.88
N GLY A 113 -2.13 3.55 -11.43
CA GLY A 113 -0.76 3.71 -11.89
C GLY A 113 -0.01 4.90 -11.28
N ILE A 114 -0.67 5.77 -10.49
CA ILE A 114 -0.01 6.90 -9.81
C ILE A 114 0.26 6.55 -8.33
N PRO A 115 1.51 6.70 -7.84
CA PRO A 115 1.85 6.48 -6.43
C PRO A 115 1.05 7.37 -5.47
N GLU A 116 0.45 6.77 -4.45
CA GLU A 116 0.02 7.48 -3.21
C GLU A 116 1.18 7.53 -2.21
N THR A 117 2.11 6.58 -2.30
CA THR A 117 3.31 6.56 -1.45
C THR A 117 4.34 7.56 -1.93
N THR A 118 4.69 8.52 -1.08
CA THR A 118 5.73 9.52 -1.30
C THR A 118 7.13 8.87 -1.41
N PRO A 119 8.13 9.58 -1.96
CA PRO A 119 9.49 9.05 -2.15
C PRO A 119 10.14 8.58 -0.86
N ASP A 120 9.85 9.24 0.26
CA ASP A 120 10.35 8.89 1.59
C ASP A 120 9.65 7.66 2.22
N GLY A 121 8.67 7.07 1.53
CA GLY A 121 8.05 5.78 1.90
C GLY A 121 6.75 5.90 2.72
N GLN A 122 6.25 7.11 2.95
CA GLN A 122 4.96 7.34 3.62
C GLN A 122 3.79 7.26 2.64
N SER A 123 2.65 6.71 3.06
CA SER A 123 1.42 6.71 2.27
C SER A 123 0.24 7.18 3.11
N GLN A 124 -0.72 7.80 2.45
CA GLN A 124 -2.01 8.22 3.02
C GLN A 124 -3.15 7.71 2.14
N LEU A 125 -4.34 7.57 2.70
CA LEU A 125 -5.53 7.07 1.98
C LEU A 125 -6.75 8.00 2.06
N ASP A 126 -6.59 9.22 2.58
CA ASP A 126 -7.66 10.22 2.72
C ASP A 126 -8.43 10.48 1.43
N ASN A 127 -7.72 10.42 0.29
CA ASN A 127 -8.19 10.79 -1.03
C ASN A 127 -8.78 9.61 -1.85
N LEU A 128 -8.74 8.38 -1.31
CA LEU A 128 -9.11 7.18 -2.05
C LEU A 128 -10.64 7.08 -2.26
N PRO A 129 -11.14 7.10 -3.51
CA PRO A 129 -12.57 6.93 -3.78
C PRO A 129 -13.00 5.45 -3.63
N LEU A 130 -13.30 5.03 -2.40
CA LEU A 130 -13.59 3.62 -2.05
C LEU A 130 -14.67 2.97 -2.92
N SER A 131 -15.71 3.73 -3.30
CA SER A 131 -16.81 3.21 -4.12
C SER A 131 -16.44 2.96 -5.58
N LEU A 132 -15.38 3.61 -6.08
CA LEU A 132 -14.89 3.42 -7.45
C LEU A 132 -13.93 2.25 -7.61
N ILE A 133 -13.42 1.67 -6.51
CA ILE A 133 -12.44 0.60 -6.61
C ILE A 133 -13.02 -0.59 -7.37
N SER A 134 -12.39 -0.93 -8.49
CA SER A 134 -12.81 -1.98 -9.42
C SER A 134 -11.98 -3.25 -9.23
N ASN A 135 -10.68 -3.08 -9.00
CA ASN A 135 -9.74 -4.17 -8.85
C ASN A 135 -8.63 -3.78 -7.87
N ILE A 136 -8.20 -4.73 -7.04
CA ILE A 136 -7.03 -4.58 -6.18
C ILE A 136 -6.08 -5.73 -6.47
N GLU A 137 -4.83 -5.41 -6.75
CA GLU A 137 -3.72 -6.36 -6.82
C GLU A 137 -2.79 -6.10 -5.64
N VAL A 138 -2.41 -7.15 -4.94
CA VAL A 138 -1.44 -7.08 -3.85
C VAL A 138 -0.28 -8.00 -4.15
N ILE A 139 0.92 -7.44 -4.20
CA ILE A 139 2.19 -8.16 -4.22
C ILE A 139 2.72 -8.16 -2.78
N ARG A 140 2.99 -9.34 -2.22
CA ARG A 140 3.55 -9.49 -0.87
C ARG A 140 5.02 -9.87 -0.96
N GLY A 141 5.86 -9.28 -0.10
CA GLY A 141 7.31 -9.49 -0.12
C GLY A 141 8.09 -8.38 -0.85
N PRO A 142 9.36 -8.65 -1.21
CA PRO A 142 10.30 -7.63 -1.63
C PRO A 142 9.85 -7.05 -2.97
N SER A 143 9.41 -5.80 -2.95
CA SER A 143 8.87 -5.12 -4.12
C SER A 143 9.73 -3.95 -4.57
N SER A 144 10.90 -3.76 -3.96
CA SER A 144 11.83 -2.70 -4.32
C SER A 144 12.30 -2.78 -5.76
N ILE A 145 12.55 -3.98 -6.30
CA ILE A 145 12.85 -4.15 -7.73
C ILE A 145 11.78 -3.49 -8.64
N LEU A 146 10.51 -3.48 -8.23
CA LEU A 146 9.41 -2.95 -9.02
C LEU A 146 9.18 -1.45 -8.80
N TYR A 147 9.34 -0.96 -7.56
CA TYR A 147 8.85 0.36 -7.15
C TYR A 147 9.75 1.15 -6.18
N GLY A 148 10.99 0.71 -5.94
CA GLY A 148 11.97 1.43 -5.11
C GLY A 148 11.74 1.26 -3.61
N ASN A 149 11.60 2.35 -2.87
CA ASN A 149 11.42 2.37 -1.40
C ASN A 149 10.11 1.65 -0.97
N SER A 150 10.15 0.32 -0.81
CA SER A 150 8.99 -0.58 -0.65
C SER A 150 9.41 -1.98 -0.16
N SER A 151 9.40 -2.19 1.14
CA SER A 151 9.89 -3.40 1.82
C SER A 151 8.88 -4.53 1.97
N GLY A 152 7.63 -4.20 2.28
CA GLY A 152 6.58 -5.17 2.62
C GLY A 152 5.80 -5.68 1.43
N GLY A 153 5.63 -4.85 0.40
CA GLY A 153 4.81 -5.19 -0.75
C GLY A 153 4.19 -3.98 -1.43
N VAL A 154 3.38 -4.27 -2.45
CA VAL A 154 2.68 -3.27 -3.25
C VAL A 154 1.19 -3.55 -3.21
N ILE A 155 0.40 -2.52 -2.99
CA ILE A 155 -1.05 -2.51 -3.16
C ILE A 155 -1.36 -1.62 -4.36
N ASN A 156 -1.72 -2.25 -5.48
CA ASN A 156 -2.13 -1.55 -6.70
C ASN A 156 -3.66 -1.55 -6.80
N ILE A 157 -4.24 -0.36 -6.76
CA ILE A 157 -5.68 -0.12 -6.75
C ILE A 157 -6.05 0.46 -8.12
N ASN A 158 -6.99 -0.18 -8.79
CA ASN A 158 -7.57 0.32 -10.01
C ASN A 158 -8.99 0.78 -9.73
N THR A 159 -9.33 1.98 -10.18
CA THR A 159 -10.70 2.49 -10.13
C THR A 159 -11.47 2.06 -11.37
N LEU A 160 -12.78 2.29 -11.37
CA LEU A 160 -13.65 2.05 -12.51
C LEU A 160 -13.07 2.71 -13.77
N SER A 161 -12.86 1.89 -14.80
CA SER A 161 -12.53 2.30 -16.16
C SER A 161 -13.43 1.48 -17.07
N THR A 162 -14.41 2.12 -17.70
CA THR A 162 -15.32 1.44 -18.65
C THR A 162 -15.32 2.17 -19.98
N ASN A 163 -15.44 1.38 -21.04
CA ASN A 163 -15.67 1.80 -22.43
C ASN A 163 -17.03 1.27 -22.92
N SER A 164 -17.91 0.87 -22.00
CA SER A 164 -19.20 0.28 -22.35
C SER A 164 -20.31 0.79 -21.45
N LEU A 165 -21.07 1.70 -22.05
CA LEU A 165 -22.36 2.27 -21.68
C LEU A 165 -22.31 3.43 -20.67
N PRO A 166 -23.02 4.55 -20.96
CA PRO A 166 -23.28 5.60 -19.99
C PRO A 166 -23.83 5.02 -18.69
N TYR A 167 -23.11 5.26 -17.61
CA TYR A 167 -23.45 4.74 -16.28
C TYR A 167 -23.70 5.90 -15.34
N PHE A 168 -24.85 5.88 -14.67
CA PHE A 168 -25.14 6.81 -13.58
C PHE A 168 -25.55 6.02 -12.34
N LYS A 169 -24.86 6.29 -11.23
CA LYS A 169 -25.17 5.70 -9.93
C LYS A 169 -25.14 6.77 -8.87
N THR A 170 -26.25 6.86 -8.13
CA THR A 170 -26.30 7.55 -6.84
C THR A 170 -26.41 6.51 -5.74
N SER A 171 -25.69 6.71 -4.64
CA SER A 171 -25.77 5.86 -3.46
C SER A 171 -25.76 6.70 -2.20
N ALA A 172 -26.60 6.32 -1.25
CA ALA A 172 -26.66 6.92 0.07
C ALA A 172 -26.51 5.80 1.10
N VAL A 173 -25.63 6.00 2.08
CA VAL A 173 -25.39 5.05 3.16
C VAL A 173 -25.58 5.78 4.48
N PHE A 174 -26.40 5.20 5.35
CA PHE A 174 -26.64 5.68 6.71
C PHE A 174 -26.25 4.59 7.70
N GLY A 175 -25.60 4.96 8.79
CA GLY A 175 -25.11 4.00 9.78
C GLY A 175 -25.07 4.56 11.19
N ALA A 176 -24.55 3.75 12.12
CA ALA A 176 -24.36 4.14 13.50
C ALA A 176 -23.52 5.43 13.62
N TYR A 177 -23.64 6.13 14.76
CA TYR A 177 -22.89 7.35 15.07
C TYR A 177 -23.13 8.49 14.07
N GLN A 178 -24.35 8.57 13.54
CA GLN A 178 -24.74 9.54 12.50
C GLN A 178 -23.84 9.45 11.25
N TYR A 179 -23.34 8.25 10.94
CA TYR A 179 -22.60 8.03 9.71
C TYR A 179 -23.50 8.28 8.51
N GLN A 180 -23.03 9.12 7.59
CA GLN A 180 -23.71 9.44 6.34
C GLN A 180 -22.69 9.53 5.21
N SER A 181 -22.92 8.79 4.12
CA SER A 181 -22.17 8.90 2.87
C SER A 181 -23.14 9.11 1.70
N ILE A 182 -22.87 10.11 0.88
CA ILE A 182 -23.59 10.37 -0.38
C ILE A 182 -22.58 10.32 -1.51
N GLN A 183 -22.79 9.39 -2.42
CA GLN A 183 -21.90 9.10 -3.55
C GLN A 183 -22.66 9.28 -4.85
N ARG A 184 -22.03 9.94 -5.83
CA ARG A 184 -22.56 10.13 -7.18
C ARG A 184 -21.47 9.80 -8.18
N THR A 185 -21.75 8.86 -9.08
CA THR A 185 -20.84 8.48 -10.16
C THR A 185 -21.57 8.64 -11.48
N ARG A 186 -20.94 9.31 -12.43
CA ARG A 186 -21.40 9.41 -13.82
C ARG A 186 -20.26 9.05 -14.76
N VAL A 187 -20.52 8.17 -15.70
CA VAL A 187 -19.62 7.86 -16.81
C VAL A 187 -20.21 8.45 -18.07
N PHE A 188 -19.47 9.35 -18.69
CA PHE A 188 -19.70 9.79 -20.06
C PHE A 188 -18.86 8.91 -20.97
N ASP A 189 -19.47 8.42 -22.03
CA ASP A 189 -18.84 7.51 -22.98
C ASP A 189 -19.03 8.09 -24.38
N TRP A 190 -17.93 8.22 -25.09
CA TRP A 190 -17.83 8.63 -26.48
C TRP A 190 -17.01 7.54 -27.19
N ASN A 191 -17.30 7.23 -28.47
CA ASN A 191 -16.74 6.05 -29.16
C ASN A 191 -15.24 5.74 -28.93
N ASN A 192 -14.38 6.76 -28.78
CA ASN A 192 -12.95 6.62 -28.53
C ASN A 192 -12.47 7.28 -27.22
N SER A 193 -13.37 7.73 -26.35
CA SER A 193 -12.99 8.32 -25.06
C SER A 193 -14.08 8.19 -24.00
N SER A 194 -13.70 8.09 -22.74
CA SER A 194 -14.64 8.05 -21.63
C SER A 194 -14.20 8.97 -20.51
N LEU A 195 -15.16 9.55 -19.79
CA LEU A 195 -14.94 10.39 -18.61
C LEU A 195 -15.75 9.85 -17.45
N VAL A 196 -15.05 9.38 -16.42
CA VAL A 196 -15.64 9.04 -15.13
C VAL A 196 -15.59 10.28 -14.24
N VAL A 197 -16.76 10.69 -13.74
CA VAL A 197 -16.93 11.76 -12.75
C VAL A 197 -17.51 11.15 -11.49
N HIS A 198 -16.83 11.34 -10.37
CA HIS A 198 -17.25 10.81 -9.08
C HIS A 198 -17.15 11.84 -7.98
N TYR A 199 -18.19 11.92 -7.16
CA TYR A 199 -18.24 12.75 -5.97
C TYR A 199 -18.69 11.92 -4.79
N ASP A 200 -17.95 11.98 -3.68
CA ASP A 200 -18.28 11.34 -2.41
C ASP A 200 -18.21 12.37 -1.28
N LYS A 201 -19.24 12.40 -0.45
CA LYS A 201 -19.31 13.21 0.77
C LYS A 201 -19.64 12.32 1.95
N ARG A 202 -18.76 12.32 2.94
CA ARG A 202 -18.84 11.48 4.15
C ARG A 202 -18.80 12.33 5.41
N ARG A 203 -19.59 11.96 6.42
CA ARG A 203 -19.52 12.50 7.78
C ARG A 203 -19.92 11.46 8.81
N SER A 204 -19.40 11.60 10.03
CA SER A 204 -19.81 10.82 11.19
C SER A 204 -19.46 11.58 12.47
N ASN A 205 -20.19 11.33 13.56
CA ASN A 205 -19.78 11.79 14.88
C ASN A 205 -18.72 10.87 15.51
N GLY A 206 -18.51 9.70 14.92
CA GLY A 206 -17.54 8.70 15.40
C GLY A 206 -18.06 7.91 16.60
N TYR A 207 -17.43 6.76 16.85
CA TYR A 207 -17.82 5.86 17.95
C TYR A 207 -17.51 6.42 19.34
N ARG A 208 -16.36 7.11 19.44
CA ARG A 208 -15.85 7.69 20.68
C ARG A 208 -16.21 9.17 20.77
N ASP A 209 -16.25 9.68 21.98
CA ASP A 209 -16.29 11.11 22.20
C ASP A 209 -15.09 11.76 21.52
N PHE A 210 -15.30 12.94 20.94
CA PHE A 210 -14.24 13.69 20.25
C PHE A 210 -13.60 12.92 19.07
N SER A 211 -14.39 12.16 18.29
CA SER A 211 -13.90 11.41 17.10
C SER A 211 -14.64 11.71 15.79
N GLY A 212 -15.39 12.82 15.75
CA GLY A 212 -16.15 13.22 14.56
C GLY A 212 -15.26 13.66 13.39
N TYR A 213 -15.75 13.44 12.16
CA TYR A 213 -15.02 13.82 10.95
C TYR A 213 -15.94 14.18 9.77
N LYS A 214 -15.36 14.86 8.79
CA LYS A 214 -15.98 15.15 7.50
C LYS A 214 -14.96 15.03 6.37
N SER A 215 -15.38 14.47 5.24
CA SER A 215 -14.54 14.33 4.04
C SER A 215 -15.39 14.51 2.79
N ASN A 216 -14.87 15.27 1.82
CA ASN A 216 -15.42 15.36 0.47
C ASN A 216 -14.32 14.98 -0.52
N ILE A 217 -14.64 14.14 -1.51
CA ILE A 217 -13.74 13.70 -2.57
C ILE A 217 -14.41 13.94 -3.92
N LEU A 218 -13.70 14.61 -4.82
CA LEU A 218 -14.03 14.69 -6.25
C LEU A 218 -12.96 13.92 -7.01
N ASN A 219 -13.36 12.98 -7.86
CA ASN A 219 -12.47 12.21 -8.71
C ASN A 219 -12.93 12.26 -10.17
N LEU A 220 -12.00 12.56 -11.07
CA LEU A 220 -12.17 12.59 -12.51
C LEU A 220 -11.15 11.63 -13.13
N LYS A 221 -11.59 10.84 -14.10
CA LYS A 221 -10.71 9.97 -14.89
C LYS A 221 -11.15 9.98 -16.35
N TYR A 222 -10.32 10.54 -17.21
CA TYR A 222 -10.53 10.62 -18.64
C TYR A 222 -9.63 9.61 -19.34
N LEU A 223 -10.21 8.76 -20.18
CA LEU A 223 -9.51 7.79 -21.00
C LEU A 223 -9.75 8.15 -22.47
N ARG A 224 -8.72 8.07 -23.32
CA ARG A 224 -8.88 8.27 -24.76
C ARG A 224 -7.93 7.39 -25.55
N ASP A 225 -8.49 6.66 -26.51
CA ASP A 225 -7.74 6.02 -27.57
C ASP A 225 -7.56 7.05 -28.69
N LEU A 226 -6.34 7.61 -28.81
CA LEU A 226 -6.04 8.62 -29.83
C LEU A 226 -6.01 7.98 -31.22
N ASN A 227 -5.50 6.75 -31.30
CA ASN A 227 -5.49 5.86 -32.45
C ASN A 227 -5.14 4.43 -31.95
N GLU A 228 -5.01 3.48 -32.86
CA GLU A 228 -4.68 2.08 -32.54
C GLU A 228 -3.37 1.91 -31.74
N LYS A 229 -2.41 2.83 -31.94
CA LYS A 229 -1.09 2.77 -31.30
C LYS A 229 -0.98 3.59 -30.01
N ASN A 230 -1.88 4.54 -29.76
CA ASN A 230 -1.70 5.53 -28.71
C ASN A 230 -2.93 5.63 -27.80
N LYS A 231 -2.71 5.36 -26.52
CA LYS A 231 -3.72 5.47 -25.47
C LYS A 231 -3.27 6.45 -24.41
N ILE A 232 -4.18 7.30 -23.97
CA ILE A 232 -3.92 8.26 -22.90
C ILE A 232 -4.93 8.11 -21.78
N VAL A 233 -4.48 8.34 -20.55
CA VAL A 233 -5.34 8.47 -19.37
C VAL A 233 -4.92 9.73 -18.63
N TRP A 234 -5.87 10.60 -18.36
CA TRP A 234 -5.72 11.73 -17.46
C TRP A 234 -6.60 11.52 -16.23
N GLN A 235 -6.10 11.87 -15.06
CA GLN A 235 -6.85 11.74 -13.81
C GLN A 235 -6.64 12.95 -12.91
N LEU A 236 -7.69 13.30 -12.17
CA LEU A 236 -7.68 14.34 -11.16
C LEU A 236 -8.45 13.86 -9.93
N ASN A 237 -7.90 14.08 -8.74
CA ASN A 237 -8.53 13.85 -7.46
C ASN A 237 -8.37 15.09 -6.60
N TYR A 238 -9.45 15.57 -6.02
CA TYR A 238 -9.44 16.64 -5.04
C TYR A 238 -10.15 16.18 -3.78
N THR A 239 -9.48 16.30 -2.65
CA THR A 239 -9.99 15.91 -1.34
C THR A 239 -9.97 17.10 -0.40
N ASP A 240 -11.08 17.33 0.29
CA ASP A 240 -11.23 18.32 1.35
C ASP A 240 -11.80 17.64 2.59
N SER A 241 -10.93 17.43 3.58
CA SER A 241 -11.29 16.99 4.93
C SER A 241 -11.08 18.18 5.88
N PRO A 242 -12.13 18.98 6.14
CA PRO A 242 -11.99 20.21 6.91
C PRO A 242 -11.67 19.96 8.39
N TYR A 243 -12.03 18.79 8.91
CA TYR A 243 -11.62 18.28 10.21
C TYR A 243 -11.82 16.76 10.30
N ALA A 244 -10.93 16.14 11.06
CA ALA A 244 -11.11 14.85 11.70
C ALA A 244 -10.56 14.96 13.12
N LYS A 245 -11.42 14.81 14.14
CA LYS A 245 -11.01 14.93 15.55
C LYS A 245 -10.27 13.68 16.00
N ASP A 246 -9.21 13.87 16.79
CA ASP A 246 -8.40 12.76 17.31
C ASP A 246 -8.75 12.49 18.78
N ALA A 247 -9.45 11.39 19.06
CA ALA A 247 -9.79 11.01 20.43
C ALA A 247 -8.59 10.46 21.22
N GLY A 248 -7.44 10.19 20.58
CA GLY A 248 -6.22 9.68 21.20
C GLY A 248 -6.28 8.22 21.65
N GLY A 249 -5.13 7.65 22.02
CA GLY A 249 -5.04 6.31 22.61
C GLY A 249 -5.44 6.29 24.08
N LEU A 250 -6.02 5.18 24.55
CA LEU A 250 -6.36 4.94 25.96
C LEU A 250 -5.47 3.85 26.55
N LYS A 251 -5.18 3.96 27.85
CA LYS A 251 -4.61 2.89 28.66
C LYS A 251 -5.63 1.78 28.87
N LEU A 252 -5.18 0.57 29.20
CA LEU A 252 -6.07 -0.56 29.45
C LEU A 252 -7.11 -0.27 30.54
N SER A 253 -6.70 0.37 31.64
CA SER A 253 -7.61 0.76 32.72
C SER A 253 -8.68 1.78 32.28
N GLU A 254 -8.31 2.73 31.41
CA GLU A 254 -9.25 3.71 30.84
C GLU A 254 -10.25 3.02 29.89
N VAL A 255 -9.80 2.02 29.13
CA VAL A 255 -10.66 1.20 28.26
C VAL A 255 -11.66 0.36 29.07
N GLU A 256 -11.27 -0.14 30.24
CA GLU A 256 -12.14 -0.90 31.13
C GLU A 256 -13.20 -0.03 31.81
N ASP A 257 -12.85 1.22 32.14
CA ASP A 257 -13.75 2.22 32.72
C ASP A 257 -14.79 2.71 31.71
N ASP A 258 -14.34 3.27 30.58
CA ASP A 258 -15.19 3.64 29.45
C ASP A 258 -14.44 3.55 28.12
N ARG A 259 -14.94 2.73 27.20
CA ARG A 259 -14.37 2.57 25.84
C ARG A 259 -14.68 3.75 24.93
N ARG A 260 -15.67 4.59 25.27
CA ARG A 260 -16.13 5.73 24.46
C ARG A 260 -15.44 7.04 24.81
N GLN A 261 -14.94 7.21 26.02
CA GLN A 261 -14.22 8.41 26.41
C GLN A 261 -13.06 8.76 25.47
N SER A 262 -12.72 10.04 25.37
CA SER A 262 -11.49 10.52 24.72
C SER A 262 -10.33 10.58 25.74
N ARG A 263 -9.08 10.54 25.26
CA ARG A 263 -7.94 10.79 26.13
C ARG A 263 -7.99 12.26 26.58
N LYS A 264 -7.88 12.51 27.89
CA LYS A 264 -7.96 13.87 28.46
C LYS A 264 -7.08 14.89 27.72
N ASN A 265 -5.80 14.59 27.50
CA ASN A 265 -4.91 15.50 26.76
C ASN A 265 -5.41 15.78 25.33
N ASN A 266 -5.99 14.80 24.64
CA ASN A 266 -6.48 15.02 23.27
C ASN A 266 -7.66 16.01 23.23
N PHE A 267 -8.51 15.97 24.25
CA PHE A 267 -9.59 16.93 24.44
C PHE A 267 -9.04 18.31 24.83
N ASP A 268 -8.20 18.37 25.87
CA ASP A 268 -7.64 19.62 26.40
C ASP A 268 -6.82 20.40 25.35
N TYR A 269 -6.13 19.71 24.44
CA TYR A 269 -5.31 20.30 23.39
C TYR A 269 -6.06 20.49 22.05
N ASP A 270 -7.38 20.25 22.03
CA ASP A 270 -8.26 20.33 20.85
C ASP A 270 -7.68 19.59 19.63
N THR A 271 -7.28 18.34 19.81
CA THR A 271 -6.54 17.60 18.78
C THR A 271 -7.39 17.28 17.54
N TYR A 272 -6.81 17.48 16.36
CA TYR A 272 -7.45 17.18 15.08
C TYR A 272 -6.44 17.10 13.94
N GLU A 273 -6.90 16.61 12.79
CA GLU A 273 -6.28 16.75 11.47
C GLU A 273 -7.23 17.49 10.51
N LYS A 274 -6.65 18.29 9.62
CA LYS A 274 -7.31 18.94 8.48
C LYS A 274 -6.45 18.75 7.24
N VAL A 275 -7.07 18.33 6.14
CA VAL A 275 -6.39 18.01 4.87
C VAL A 275 -7.08 18.66 3.70
N LYS A 276 -6.29 19.30 2.84
CA LYS A 276 -6.66 19.53 1.44
C LYS A 276 -5.62 18.86 0.56
N HIS A 277 -6.06 18.07 -0.41
CA HIS A 277 -5.16 17.32 -1.29
C HIS A 277 -5.64 17.39 -2.72
N LEU A 278 -4.82 17.95 -3.61
CA LEU A 278 -4.99 17.90 -5.06
C LEU A 278 -3.99 16.90 -5.63
N LYS A 279 -4.47 15.93 -6.41
CA LYS A 279 -3.66 14.98 -7.18
C LYS A 279 -4.09 15.04 -8.63
N THR A 280 -3.14 15.14 -9.54
CA THR A 280 -3.38 15.04 -10.99
C THR A 280 -2.30 14.19 -11.63
N GLY A 281 -2.63 13.52 -12.73
CA GLY A 281 -1.60 12.89 -13.52
C GLY A 281 -2.09 12.42 -14.88
N PHE A 282 -1.12 12.00 -15.66
CA PHE A 282 -1.26 11.66 -17.06
C PHE A 282 -0.43 10.42 -17.34
N SER A 283 -0.99 9.46 -18.06
CA SER A 283 -0.28 8.30 -18.57
C SER A 283 -0.50 8.17 -20.07
N TRP A 284 0.54 7.74 -20.76
CA TRP A 284 0.54 7.50 -22.19
C TRP A 284 1.15 6.14 -22.46
N LYS A 285 0.42 5.32 -23.22
CA LYS A 285 0.88 4.02 -23.72
C LYS A 285 0.95 4.08 -25.24
N HIS A 286 2.13 3.80 -25.76
CA HIS A 286 2.44 3.73 -27.18
C HIS A 286 2.83 2.30 -27.56
N PHE A 287 2.22 1.75 -28.61
CA PHE A 287 2.63 0.48 -29.22
C PHE A 287 3.49 0.79 -30.44
N ASN A 288 4.77 0.44 -30.40
CA ASN A 288 5.66 0.68 -31.54
C ASN A 288 5.35 -0.34 -32.65
N ASP A 289 5.17 -1.60 -32.23
CA ASP A 289 4.75 -2.76 -33.02
C ASP A 289 3.96 -3.72 -32.11
N ASP A 290 3.48 -4.85 -32.64
CA ASP A 290 2.67 -5.82 -31.90
C ASP A 290 3.40 -6.41 -30.67
N ASN A 291 4.74 -6.34 -30.67
CA ASN A 291 5.60 -6.98 -29.68
C ASN A 291 6.31 -5.97 -28.78
N SER A 292 6.02 -4.67 -28.89
CA SER A 292 6.73 -3.65 -28.13
C SER A 292 5.91 -2.42 -27.80
N SER A 293 6.14 -1.91 -26.60
CA SER A 293 5.42 -0.74 -26.12
C SER A 293 6.27 0.14 -25.23
N ILE A 294 6.00 1.43 -25.29
CA ILE A 294 6.48 2.43 -24.34
C ILE A 294 5.29 2.86 -23.48
N GLU A 295 5.49 2.87 -22.17
CA GLU A 295 4.52 3.42 -21.22
C GLU A 295 5.22 4.50 -20.40
N SER A 296 4.66 5.71 -20.43
CA SER A 296 5.14 6.85 -19.65
C SER A 296 4.02 7.40 -18.79
N TYR A 297 4.37 7.91 -17.61
CA TYR A 297 3.44 8.61 -16.74
C TYR A 297 4.10 9.82 -16.12
N PHE A 298 3.28 10.80 -15.75
CA PHE A 298 3.63 11.97 -14.95
C PHE A 298 2.52 12.21 -13.94
N PHE A 299 2.87 12.67 -12.75
CA PHE A 299 1.90 13.12 -11.76
C PHE A 299 2.41 14.31 -10.96
N TYR A 300 1.48 15.07 -10.41
CA TYR A 300 1.71 16.14 -9.46
C TYR A 300 0.67 16.05 -8.34
N GLN A 301 1.11 16.28 -7.12
CA GLN A 301 0.34 16.22 -5.89
C GLN A 301 0.70 17.41 -5.01
N LYS A 302 -0.32 18.11 -4.52
CA LYS A 302 -0.19 19.17 -3.52
C LYS A 302 -1.07 18.85 -2.32
N ARG A 303 -0.47 18.75 -1.14
CA ARG A 303 -1.17 18.44 0.12
C ARG A 303 -0.90 19.52 1.15
N ASP A 304 -1.97 20.17 1.60
CA ASP A 304 -1.95 21.09 2.74
C ASP A 304 -2.49 20.34 3.96
N PHE A 305 -1.66 20.18 4.97
CA PHE A 305 -1.98 19.46 6.19
C PHE A 305 -1.78 20.35 7.42
N ASN A 306 -2.79 20.33 8.29
CA ASN A 306 -2.75 21.00 9.58
C ASN A 306 -3.19 20.01 10.65
N SER A 307 -2.39 19.86 11.70
CA SER A 307 -2.73 19.01 12.83
C SER A 307 -2.39 19.67 14.17
N LYS A 308 -3.24 19.40 15.16
CA LYS A 308 -2.98 19.69 16.58
C LYS A 308 -2.77 18.36 17.32
N LEU A 309 -1.67 18.27 18.04
CA LEU A 309 -1.21 17.11 18.80
C LEU A 309 -1.29 17.39 20.32
N PRO A 310 -1.39 16.33 21.16
CA PRO A 310 -1.69 16.44 22.58
C PRO A 310 -0.47 16.76 23.47
N PHE A 311 0.37 17.71 23.05
CA PHE A 311 1.53 18.19 23.80
C PHE A 311 1.87 19.64 23.44
N ASN A 312 2.60 20.34 24.30
CA ASN A 312 2.85 21.76 24.11
C ASN A 312 3.89 22.06 23.02
N TYR A 313 5.16 21.68 23.22
CA TYR A 313 6.25 22.12 22.35
C TYR A 313 6.22 21.45 20.97
N GLY A 314 5.92 22.22 19.91
CA GLY A 314 5.78 21.70 18.55
C GLY A 314 4.47 20.93 18.30
N GLY A 315 3.48 21.09 19.19
CA GLY A 315 2.20 20.37 19.13
C GLY A 315 1.25 20.84 18.03
N ILE A 316 1.54 21.90 17.29
CA ILE A 316 0.78 22.27 16.08
C ILE A 316 1.70 22.10 14.87
N ILE A 317 1.27 21.31 13.90
CA ILE A 317 2.03 21.03 12.68
C ILE A 317 1.28 21.63 11.49
N LEU A 318 1.96 22.49 10.74
CA LEU A 318 1.56 22.91 9.40
C LEU A 318 2.54 22.30 8.41
N LEU A 319 2.02 21.60 7.41
CA LEU A 319 2.82 20.94 6.38
C LEU A 319 2.21 21.21 5.01
N GLU A 320 2.92 21.98 4.19
CA GLU A 320 2.62 22.14 2.77
C GLU A 320 3.57 21.25 1.98
N ARG A 321 3.02 20.26 1.30
CA ARG A 321 3.78 19.27 0.53
C ARG A 321 3.50 19.42 -0.95
N ASP A 322 4.57 19.60 -1.71
CA ASP A 322 4.59 19.49 -3.17
C ASP A 322 5.34 18.22 -3.57
N TYR A 323 4.69 17.38 -4.36
CA TYR A 323 5.24 16.10 -4.79
C TYR A 323 4.92 15.82 -6.25
N TYR A 324 5.92 15.54 -7.06
CA TYR A 324 5.73 15.12 -8.45
C TYR A 324 6.65 13.97 -8.81
N GLY A 325 6.33 13.32 -9.91
CA GLY A 325 7.17 12.29 -10.47
C GLY A 325 6.79 11.95 -11.89
N LEU A 326 7.71 11.28 -12.56
CA LEU A 326 7.55 10.77 -13.90
C LEU A 326 8.26 9.42 -14.00
N GLY A 327 7.76 8.56 -14.85
CA GLY A 327 8.46 7.33 -15.16
C GLY A 327 8.14 6.85 -16.56
N THR A 328 9.09 6.14 -17.13
CA THR A 328 8.99 5.56 -18.47
C THR A 328 9.49 4.13 -18.41
N LYS A 329 8.74 3.22 -19.02
CA LYS A 329 9.19 1.85 -19.27
C LYS A 329 9.04 1.51 -20.74
N TYR A 330 10.00 0.74 -21.23
CA TYR A 330 9.96 0.09 -22.53
C TYR A 330 9.90 -1.42 -22.33
N SER A 331 8.98 -2.08 -23.02
CA SER A 331 8.83 -3.53 -23.01
C SER A 331 8.94 -4.09 -24.42
N LYS A 332 9.73 -5.16 -24.58
CA LYS A 332 9.86 -5.91 -25.84
C LYS A 332 9.64 -7.39 -25.59
N GLN A 333 8.82 -8.00 -26.44
CA GLN A 333 8.55 -9.43 -26.48
C GLN A 333 9.35 -10.07 -27.62
N PHE A 334 9.88 -11.27 -27.35
CA PHE A 334 10.62 -12.09 -28.28
C PHE A 334 10.02 -13.49 -28.27
N PHE A 335 9.78 -14.02 -29.47
CA PHE A 335 9.21 -15.34 -29.68
C PHE A 335 10.23 -16.24 -30.38
N SER A 336 10.30 -17.50 -29.94
CA SER A 336 11.11 -18.57 -30.53
C SER A 336 10.39 -19.88 -30.27
N ASP A 337 10.64 -20.91 -31.08
CA ASP A 337 9.89 -22.17 -31.10
C ASP A 337 9.62 -22.78 -29.72
N ASN A 338 10.58 -22.66 -28.80
CA ASN A 338 10.51 -23.26 -27.47
C ASN A 338 10.46 -22.27 -26.30
N LYS A 339 10.42 -20.95 -26.57
CA LYS A 339 10.41 -19.93 -25.52
C LYS A 339 9.77 -18.60 -25.91
N PHE A 340 9.10 -17.99 -24.95
CA PHE A 340 8.57 -16.63 -24.99
C PHE A 340 9.32 -15.77 -23.97
N ARG A 341 9.94 -14.67 -24.41
CA ARG A 341 10.77 -13.81 -23.56
C ARG A 341 10.24 -12.38 -23.58
N THR A 342 10.02 -11.80 -22.40
CA THR A 342 9.75 -10.37 -22.24
C THR A 342 10.91 -9.68 -21.54
N VAL A 343 11.37 -8.57 -22.10
CA VAL A 343 12.38 -7.68 -21.50
C VAL A 343 11.74 -6.34 -21.23
N THR A 344 11.90 -5.83 -20.02
CA THR A 344 11.45 -4.49 -19.62
C THR A 344 12.63 -3.68 -19.07
N LEU A 345 12.78 -2.48 -19.59
CA LEU A 345 13.70 -1.45 -19.09
C LEU A 345 12.86 -0.28 -18.60
N GLY A 346 13.25 0.36 -17.50
CA GLY A 346 12.56 1.57 -17.09
C GLY A 346 13.35 2.47 -16.16
N ILE A 347 12.85 3.69 -16.07
CA ILE A 347 13.34 4.76 -15.21
C ILE A 347 12.15 5.40 -14.50
N ASP A 348 12.26 5.62 -13.20
CA ASP A 348 11.31 6.37 -12.41
C ASP A 348 12.06 7.52 -11.72
N HIS A 349 11.53 8.74 -11.77
CA HIS A 349 12.03 9.91 -11.06
C HIS A 349 10.92 10.53 -10.23
N SER A 350 11.25 10.96 -9.02
CA SER A 350 10.29 11.56 -8.10
C SER A 350 10.97 12.58 -7.20
N ASN A 351 10.23 13.65 -6.88
CA ASN A 351 10.72 14.77 -6.09
C ASN A 351 9.61 15.26 -5.15
N GLN A 352 9.92 15.28 -3.86
CA GLN A 352 9.07 15.76 -2.78
C GLN A 352 9.74 16.95 -2.10
N GLN A 353 8.95 17.99 -1.83
CA GLN A 353 9.32 19.12 -1.00
C GLN A 353 8.24 19.32 0.07
N ASP A 354 8.67 19.39 1.33
CA ASP A 354 7.82 19.60 2.50
C ASP A 354 8.22 20.95 3.15
N ASP A 355 7.38 21.98 3.06
CA ASP A 355 7.49 23.17 3.92
C ASP A 355 6.81 22.82 5.25
N ARG A 356 7.62 22.59 6.28
CA ARG A 356 7.17 22.13 7.59
C ARG A 356 7.39 23.21 8.64
N LYS A 357 6.30 23.60 9.30
CA LYS A 357 6.31 24.51 10.44
C LYS A 357 5.68 23.85 11.66
N ARG A 358 6.30 24.04 12.84
CA ARG A 358 5.75 23.57 14.10
C ARG A 358 5.61 24.71 15.10
N PHE A 359 4.49 24.78 15.80
CA PHE A 359 4.23 25.80 16.82
C PHE A 359 3.91 25.15 18.16
N LYS A 360 4.02 25.91 19.24
CA LYS A 360 3.48 25.49 20.53
C LYS A 360 1.96 25.32 20.44
N ASN A 361 1.43 24.26 21.06
CA ASN A 361 0.00 24.07 21.29
C ASN A 361 -0.31 24.42 22.75
N ASN A 362 -0.88 25.60 22.99
CA ASN A 362 -1.25 26.08 24.32
C ASN A 362 -2.71 25.67 24.59
N LEU A 363 -2.96 24.38 24.85
CA LEU A 363 -4.29 23.84 25.14
C LEU A 363 -5.33 24.18 24.05
N GLY A 364 -4.96 23.98 22.79
CA GLY A 364 -5.78 24.27 21.63
C GLY A 364 -5.44 25.61 20.94
N GLU A 365 -4.70 26.51 21.60
CA GLU A 365 -4.29 27.78 21.02
C GLU A 365 -2.89 27.72 20.39
N LYS A 366 -2.72 28.41 19.26
CA LYS A 366 -1.42 28.47 18.56
C LYS A 366 -0.48 29.44 19.27
N GLY A 367 0.63 28.92 19.77
CA GLY A 367 1.72 29.71 20.36
C GLY A 367 2.87 29.99 19.39
N GLU A 368 4.05 30.20 19.96
CA GLU A 368 5.29 30.55 19.25
C GLU A 368 5.73 29.50 18.22
N ASN A 369 6.45 29.94 17.19
CA ASN A 369 7.11 29.06 16.24
C ASN A 369 8.27 28.31 16.93
N THR A 370 8.34 27.00 16.71
CA THR A 370 9.35 26.11 17.30
C THR A 370 10.19 25.40 16.24
N PHE A 371 9.76 25.42 14.97
CA PHE A 371 10.45 24.77 13.87
C PHE A 371 9.96 25.34 12.54
N ASP A 372 10.88 25.61 11.62
CA ASP A 372 10.60 26.08 10.25
C ASP A 372 11.70 25.54 9.33
N GLN A 373 11.34 24.70 8.37
CA GLN A 373 12.30 24.06 7.48
C GLN A 373 11.65 23.60 6.18
N ILE A 374 12.37 23.77 5.07
CA ILE A 374 11.99 23.14 3.79
C ILE A 374 12.80 21.85 3.64
N GLU A 375 12.12 20.72 3.71
CA GLU A 375 12.70 19.38 3.56
C GLU A 375 12.55 18.90 2.11
N LYS A 376 13.56 18.24 1.56
CA LYS A 376 13.56 17.79 0.15
C LYS A 376 13.97 16.34 0.04
N PHE A 377 13.24 15.56 -0.75
CA PHE A 377 13.55 14.17 -1.07
C PHE A 377 13.47 13.95 -2.59
N LYS A 378 14.57 13.57 -3.20
CA LYS A 378 14.65 13.21 -4.63
C LYS A 378 15.02 11.74 -4.76
N SER A 379 14.29 11.00 -5.59
CA SER A 379 14.59 9.60 -5.90
C SER A 379 14.58 9.38 -7.40
N THR A 380 15.66 8.81 -7.93
CA THR A 380 15.77 8.35 -9.31
C THR A 380 16.13 6.88 -9.32
N GLY A 381 15.27 6.03 -9.87
CA GLY A 381 15.48 4.60 -9.97
C GLY A 381 15.53 4.12 -11.41
N VAL A 382 16.55 3.33 -11.76
CA VAL A 382 16.66 2.64 -13.05
C VAL A 382 16.54 1.14 -12.82
N TYR A 383 15.75 0.46 -13.64
CA TYR A 383 15.50 -0.97 -13.49
C TYR A 383 15.48 -1.73 -14.81
N PHE A 384 15.84 -3.00 -14.70
CA PHE A 384 15.76 -4.00 -15.76
C PHE A 384 15.09 -5.26 -15.22
N ILE A 385 14.15 -5.81 -15.98
CA ILE A 385 13.46 -7.05 -15.66
C ILE A 385 13.43 -7.91 -16.92
N ASN A 386 13.79 -9.17 -16.78
CA ASN A 386 13.59 -10.17 -17.80
C ASN A 386 12.72 -11.33 -17.28
N GLN A 387 11.79 -11.77 -18.12
CA GLN A 387 11.01 -12.98 -17.93
C GLN A 387 11.14 -13.86 -19.18
N THR A 388 11.39 -15.15 -19.00
CA THR A 388 11.43 -16.14 -20.07
C THR A 388 10.58 -17.33 -19.68
N GLU A 389 9.57 -17.62 -20.49
CA GLU A 389 8.68 -18.77 -20.39
C GLU A 389 9.10 -19.80 -21.42
N TYR A 390 9.20 -21.06 -21.02
CA TYR A 390 9.55 -22.20 -21.86
C TYR A 390 8.34 -23.11 -22.03
N ASN A 391 8.22 -23.75 -23.19
CA ASN A 391 7.14 -24.71 -23.46
C ASN A 391 7.17 -25.92 -22.52
N SER A 392 8.29 -26.18 -21.85
CA SER A 392 8.43 -27.19 -20.79
C SER A 392 7.67 -26.87 -19.49
N GLY A 393 7.01 -25.71 -19.41
CA GLY A 393 6.31 -25.24 -18.21
C GLY A 393 7.20 -24.46 -17.24
N LEU A 394 8.49 -24.26 -17.57
CA LEU A 394 9.43 -23.44 -16.79
C LEU A 394 9.28 -21.95 -17.12
N LEU A 395 9.24 -21.11 -16.09
CA LEU A 395 9.32 -19.66 -16.20
C LEU A 395 10.48 -19.17 -15.32
N PHE A 396 11.42 -18.46 -15.93
CA PHE A 396 12.51 -17.77 -15.23
C PHE A 396 12.28 -16.27 -15.24
N ARG A 397 12.44 -15.63 -14.09
CA ARG A 397 12.35 -14.17 -13.93
C ARG A 397 13.53 -13.67 -13.12
N TYR A 398 14.18 -12.62 -13.60
CA TYR A 398 15.23 -11.94 -12.85
C TYR A 398 15.22 -10.45 -13.17
N GLY A 399 15.71 -9.65 -12.23
CA GLY A 399 15.77 -8.21 -12.41
C GLY A 399 16.64 -7.53 -11.39
N VAL A 400 17.08 -6.32 -11.74
CA VAL A 400 17.87 -5.44 -10.89
C VAL A 400 17.30 -4.03 -10.95
N ARG A 401 17.36 -3.32 -9.82
CA ARG A 401 17.06 -1.89 -9.73
C ARG A 401 18.13 -1.19 -8.91
N TYR A 402 18.52 0.00 -9.35
CA TYR A 402 19.34 0.91 -8.57
C TYR A 402 18.55 2.19 -8.33
N ASP A 403 18.41 2.59 -7.07
CA ASP A 403 17.76 3.83 -6.63
C ASP A 403 18.81 4.78 -6.06
N GLU A 404 18.93 5.96 -6.67
CA GLU A 404 19.64 7.10 -6.10
C GLU A 404 18.67 7.94 -5.29
N ASN A 405 18.86 8.02 -3.96
CA ASN A 405 17.99 8.76 -3.06
C ASN A 405 18.77 9.91 -2.42
N LYS A 406 18.41 11.15 -2.76
CA LYS A 406 19.03 12.38 -2.24
C LYS A 406 18.07 13.09 -1.32
N ILE A 407 18.46 13.26 -0.05
CA ILE A 407 17.66 13.93 0.97
C ILE A 407 18.40 15.15 1.51
N GLY A 408 17.73 16.29 1.66
CA GLY A 408 18.36 17.52 2.15
C GLY A 408 17.34 18.52 2.66
N THR A 409 17.81 19.71 3.01
CA THR A 409 16.95 20.84 3.40
C THR A 409 17.23 22.06 2.53
N ASP A 410 16.58 23.18 2.81
CA ASP A 410 16.97 24.50 2.31
C ASP A 410 18.31 25.01 2.87
N SER A 411 18.66 24.59 4.08
CA SER A 411 19.85 25.05 4.82
C SER A 411 21.05 24.11 4.79
N GLU A 412 20.87 22.84 4.38
CA GLU A 412 21.90 21.81 4.42
C GLU A 412 22.09 21.08 3.08
N ALA A 413 23.32 20.58 2.87
CA ALA A 413 23.67 19.74 1.73
C ALA A 413 22.92 18.40 1.74
N PHE A 414 22.67 17.87 0.54
CA PHE A 414 22.02 16.57 0.36
C PHE A 414 22.89 15.41 0.87
N ILE A 415 22.30 14.49 1.63
CA ILE A 415 22.82 13.14 1.90
C ILE A 415 22.30 12.15 0.86
N SER A 416 23.08 11.09 0.59
CA SER A 416 22.73 10.05 -0.38
C SER A 416 22.45 8.72 0.32
N LEU A 417 21.25 8.16 0.13
CA LEU A 417 20.81 6.89 0.71
C LEU A 417 20.50 5.86 -0.41
N ASN A 418 21.48 5.62 -1.26
CA ASN A 418 21.32 4.83 -2.48
C ASN A 418 21.18 3.34 -2.18
N LYS A 419 20.43 2.60 -3.02
CA LYS A 419 20.22 1.16 -2.84
C LYS A 419 20.19 0.40 -4.16
N PHE A 420 20.81 -0.78 -4.15
CA PHE A 420 20.77 -1.76 -5.23
C PHE A 420 19.90 -2.94 -4.81
N ASN A 421 18.94 -3.33 -5.65
CA ASN A 421 17.94 -4.34 -5.33
C ASN A 421 17.82 -5.40 -6.43
N PRO A 422 18.52 -6.56 -6.30
CA PRO A 422 18.30 -7.71 -7.17
C PRO A 422 17.05 -8.52 -6.77
N SER A 423 16.49 -9.24 -7.75
CA SER A 423 15.46 -10.26 -7.55
C SER A 423 15.59 -11.40 -8.56
N PHE A 424 15.19 -12.60 -8.15
CA PHE A 424 15.17 -13.82 -8.95
C PHE A 424 13.92 -14.64 -8.60
N GLY A 425 13.34 -15.31 -9.58
CA GLY A 425 12.20 -16.18 -9.40
C GLY A 425 12.10 -17.24 -10.49
N VAL A 426 11.62 -18.41 -10.11
CA VAL A 426 11.39 -19.56 -11.00
C VAL A 426 10.03 -20.14 -10.70
N THR A 427 9.26 -20.43 -11.74
CA THR A 427 8.03 -21.22 -11.65
C THR A 427 8.18 -22.47 -12.51
N TYR A 428 7.73 -23.61 -12.00
CA TYR A 428 7.56 -24.84 -12.77
C TYR A 428 6.08 -25.24 -12.78
N SER A 429 5.50 -25.28 -13.97
CA SER A 429 4.15 -25.75 -14.23
C SER A 429 4.19 -27.26 -14.37
N ILE A 430 3.80 -27.99 -13.32
CA ILE A 430 3.78 -29.47 -13.32
C ILE A 430 2.73 -29.96 -14.33
N ASN A 431 1.60 -29.25 -14.39
CA ASN A 431 0.54 -29.36 -15.38
C ASN A 431 -0.26 -28.05 -15.41
N ASP A 432 -1.37 -28.02 -16.14
CA ASP A 432 -2.20 -26.80 -16.29
C ASP A 432 -2.79 -26.28 -14.97
N SER A 433 -2.95 -27.16 -13.96
CA SER A 433 -3.53 -26.83 -12.67
C SER A 433 -2.49 -26.53 -11.60
N HIS A 434 -1.37 -27.26 -11.56
CA HIS A 434 -0.39 -27.19 -10.48
C HIS A 434 0.88 -26.47 -10.88
N ASN A 435 1.21 -25.41 -10.15
CA ASN A 435 2.40 -24.59 -10.34
C ASN A 435 3.15 -24.48 -9.02
N ILE A 436 4.46 -24.70 -9.04
CA ILE A 436 5.35 -24.44 -7.89
C ILE A 436 6.30 -23.32 -8.28
N TYR A 437 6.53 -22.36 -7.38
CA TYR A 437 7.52 -21.32 -7.59
C TYR A 437 8.45 -21.14 -6.40
N LEU A 438 9.62 -20.60 -6.70
CA LEU A 438 10.63 -20.13 -5.78
C LEU A 438 10.96 -18.69 -6.13
N SER A 439 11.17 -17.84 -5.14
CA SER A 439 11.65 -16.48 -5.36
C SER A 439 12.57 -16.01 -4.25
N ALA A 440 13.55 -15.19 -4.62
CA ALA A 440 14.43 -14.50 -3.70
C ALA A 440 14.63 -13.05 -4.16
N GLY A 441 14.68 -12.11 -3.23
CA GLY A 441 14.84 -10.71 -3.58
C GLY A 441 15.18 -9.83 -2.39
N THR A 442 15.62 -8.62 -2.70
CA THR A 442 15.99 -7.61 -1.72
C THR A 442 15.01 -6.45 -1.73
N SER A 443 14.90 -5.77 -0.59
CA SER A 443 14.14 -4.54 -0.46
C SER A 443 14.72 -3.63 0.61
N PHE A 444 14.27 -2.38 0.65
CA PHE A 444 14.75 -1.40 1.63
C PHE A 444 13.64 -0.42 2.06
N GLU A 445 13.83 0.19 3.23
CA GLU A 445 13.10 1.39 3.64
C GLU A 445 14.07 2.49 4.02
N THR A 446 13.96 3.67 3.38
CA THR A 446 14.69 4.86 3.87
C THR A 446 14.07 5.37 5.17
N PRO A 447 14.84 6.13 5.98
CA PRO A 447 14.26 7.03 6.96
C PRO A 447 13.29 8.01 6.27
N THR A 448 12.18 8.34 6.91
CA THR A 448 11.26 9.35 6.38
C THR A 448 11.79 10.76 6.64
N LEU A 449 11.26 11.78 5.95
CA LEU A 449 11.61 13.17 6.27
C LEU A 449 11.27 13.51 7.73
N ASN A 450 10.13 13.02 8.24
CA ASN A 450 9.74 13.25 9.63
C ASN A 450 10.68 12.57 10.65
N GLU A 451 11.26 11.41 10.32
CA GLU A 451 12.25 10.78 11.20
C GLU A 451 13.58 11.53 11.19
N LEU A 452 14.03 11.94 10.01
CA LEU A 452 15.26 12.71 9.84
C LEU A 452 15.16 14.08 10.51
N SER A 453 14.04 14.78 10.37
CA SER A 453 13.84 16.10 10.98
C SER A 453 13.63 16.08 12.49
N ASN A 454 13.35 14.92 13.08
CA ASN A 454 13.45 14.77 14.54
C ASN A 454 14.91 14.51 14.92
N ASN A 455 15.75 15.52 14.69
CA ASN A 455 17.17 15.49 14.99
C ASN A 455 17.41 15.75 16.49
N PRO A 456 18.07 14.82 17.22
CA PRO A 456 18.38 15.00 18.65
C PRO A 456 19.39 16.14 18.90
N ASN A 457 20.16 16.54 17.89
CA ASN A 457 21.20 17.57 18.01
C ASN A 457 20.73 18.98 17.64
N GLY A 458 19.42 19.18 17.41
CA GLY A 458 18.85 20.50 17.09
C GLY A 458 18.16 20.54 15.73
N ASN A 459 18.38 21.63 14.97
CA ASN A 459 17.79 21.82 13.65
C ASN A 459 18.52 20.97 12.58
N GLY A 460 17.93 20.86 11.40
CA GLY A 460 18.47 20.05 10.31
C GLY A 460 18.08 18.58 10.39
N LEU A 461 18.76 17.75 9.59
CA LEU A 461 18.46 16.33 9.48
C LEU A 461 19.37 15.50 10.39
N ASN A 462 18.82 14.43 10.98
CA ASN A 462 19.58 13.42 11.67
C ASN A 462 20.37 12.55 10.66
N LYS A 463 21.62 12.92 10.43
CA LYS A 463 22.51 12.24 9.46
C LYS A 463 23.03 10.89 9.94
N SER A 464 22.73 10.47 11.17
CA SER A 464 23.10 9.14 11.67
C SER A 464 22.13 8.05 11.24
N LEU A 465 21.04 8.39 10.54
CA LEU A 465 20.03 7.43 10.11
C LEU A 465 20.33 6.88 8.71
N ASP A 466 20.41 5.56 8.62
CA ASP A 466 20.58 4.80 7.39
C ASP A 466 19.30 4.03 7.02
N PRO A 467 19.14 3.60 5.76
CA PRO A 467 18.01 2.77 5.36
C PRO A 467 18.10 1.35 5.94
N SER A 468 16.96 0.85 6.38
CA SER A 468 16.78 -0.59 6.67
C SER A 468 16.82 -1.39 5.36
N SER A 469 17.29 -2.64 5.41
CA SER A 469 17.40 -3.49 4.23
C SER A 469 17.00 -4.92 4.56
N SER A 470 16.29 -5.56 3.64
CA SER A 470 15.74 -6.90 3.83
C SER A 470 16.10 -7.83 2.69
N VAL A 471 16.32 -9.09 3.02
CA VAL A 471 16.41 -10.20 2.07
C VAL A 471 15.24 -11.14 2.33
N ASN A 472 14.49 -11.47 1.29
CA ASN A 472 13.34 -12.37 1.36
C ASN A 472 13.57 -13.60 0.47
N TYR A 473 13.13 -14.73 1.00
CA TYR A 473 13.02 -16.01 0.30
C TYR A 473 11.58 -16.52 0.41
N GLU A 474 11.09 -17.11 -0.66
CA GLU A 474 9.72 -17.61 -0.73
C GLU A 474 9.63 -18.86 -1.60
N ILE A 475 8.80 -19.80 -1.16
CA ILE A 475 8.33 -20.94 -1.93
C ILE A 475 6.80 -20.90 -1.94
N GLY A 476 6.19 -21.19 -3.08
CA GLY A 476 4.74 -21.30 -3.13
C GLY A 476 4.26 -22.35 -4.11
N TRP A 477 3.09 -22.89 -3.80
CA TRP A 477 2.34 -23.83 -4.61
C TRP A 477 0.98 -23.22 -4.93
N ARG A 478 0.58 -23.29 -6.20
CA ARG A 478 -0.72 -22.86 -6.69
C ARG A 478 -1.41 -23.99 -7.40
N ASN A 479 -2.68 -24.20 -7.07
CA ASN A 479 -3.58 -25.10 -7.73
C ASN A 479 -4.77 -24.31 -8.29
N THR A 480 -5.01 -24.40 -9.60
CA THR A 480 -6.16 -23.79 -10.27
C THR A 480 -6.88 -24.85 -11.10
N THR A 481 -8.13 -25.10 -10.75
CA THR A 481 -9.07 -25.93 -11.50
C THR A 481 -10.29 -25.08 -11.87
N SER A 482 -11.28 -25.65 -12.57
CA SER A 482 -12.48 -24.91 -13.00
C SER A 482 -13.32 -24.35 -11.84
N ASN A 483 -13.27 -24.95 -10.65
CA ASN A 483 -14.07 -24.56 -9.51
C ASN A 483 -13.25 -24.24 -8.25
N LEU A 484 -11.96 -24.57 -8.20
CA LEU A 484 -11.11 -24.35 -7.03
C LEU A 484 -9.82 -23.62 -7.43
N THR A 485 -9.54 -22.53 -6.72
CA THR A 485 -8.18 -21.96 -6.63
C THR A 485 -7.65 -22.16 -5.22
N PHE A 486 -6.39 -22.52 -5.10
CA PHE A 486 -5.69 -22.71 -3.83
C PHE A 486 -4.25 -22.24 -3.96
N ASP A 487 -3.80 -21.39 -3.05
CA ASP A 487 -2.42 -20.93 -2.95
C ASP A 487 -1.90 -21.30 -1.54
N ALA A 488 -0.71 -21.90 -1.48
CA ALA A 488 0.04 -22.12 -0.26
C ALA A 488 1.44 -21.53 -0.41
N ILE A 489 1.85 -20.68 0.53
CA ILE A 489 3.08 -19.90 0.44
C ILE A 489 3.81 -20.00 1.78
N VAL A 490 5.12 -20.21 1.73
CA VAL A 490 6.01 -20.13 2.88
C VAL A 490 7.08 -19.09 2.58
N TYR A 491 7.32 -18.18 3.53
CA TYR A 491 8.29 -17.11 3.36
C TYR A 491 9.23 -16.98 4.57
N LEU A 492 10.40 -16.42 4.32
CA LEU A 492 11.43 -16.05 5.28
C LEU A 492 12.01 -14.69 4.91
N ILE A 493 12.12 -13.78 5.86
CA ILE A 493 12.61 -12.41 5.65
C ILE A 493 13.55 -12.05 6.80
N ASN A 494 14.76 -11.65 6.44
CA ASN A 494 15.74 -11.06 7.36
C ASN A 494 15.82 -9.58 7.04
N THR A 495 15.75 -8.72 8.05
CA THR A 495 15.91 -7.26 7.92
C THR A 495 17.00 -6.78 8.86
N ASP A 496 17.91 -5.97 8.35
CA ASP A 496 18.97 -5.32 9.13
C ASP A 496 18.75 -3.81 9.20
N ASN A 497 19.35 -3.18 10.22
CA ASN A 497 19.31 -1.74 10.48
C ASN A 497 17.88 -1.19 10.63
N GLU A 498 17.05 -1.86 11.43
CA GLU A 498 15.68 -1.40 11.71
C GLU A 498 15.69 0.00 12.34
N ILE A 499 14.75 0.85 11.95
CA ILE A 499 14.64 2.22 12.47
C ILE A 499 13.56 2.23 13.55
N LEU A 500 13.96 2.45 14.80
CA LEU A 500 13.04 2.47 15.95
C LEU A 500 13.01 3.83 16.65
N PRO A 501 11.83 4.23 17.19
CA PRO A 501 11.71 5.44 17.97
C PRO A 501 12.33 5.30 19.36
N TYR A 502 12.78 6.41 19.93
CA TYR A 502 13.13 6.58 21.34
C TYR A 502 12.79 8.01 21.79
N GLU A 503 12.69 8.23 23.10
CA GLU A 503 12.43 9.56 23.66
C GLU A 503 13.64 10.09 24.42
N LEU A 504 13.75 11.42 24.50
CA LEU A 504 14.74 12.13 25.33
C LEU A 504 14.01 12.84 26.46
N GLU A 505 14.53 12.77 27.69
CA GLU A 505 13.92 13.40 28.87
C GLU A 505 13.67 14.91 28.68
N GLN A 506 14.52 15.58 27.92
CA GLN A 506 14.42 17.01 27.62
C GLN A 506 13.23 17.39 26.73
N PHE A 507 12.65 16.43 26.00
CA PHE A 507 11.55 16.64 25.05
C PHE A 507 10.43 15.60 25.28
N PRO A 508 9.73 15.66 26.43
CA PRO A 508 8.74 14.66 26.78
C PRO A 508 7.61 14.56 25.74
N GLY A 509 7.34 13.34 25.26
CA GLY A 509 6.31 13.06 24.25
C GLY A 509 6.74 13.31 22.79
N LYS A 510 8.00 13.71 22.54
CA LYS A 510 8.58 13.81 21.20
C LYS A 510 9.46 12.60 20.91
N ASN A 511 9.19 11.93 19.78
CA ASN A 511 10.00 10.82 19.30
C ASN A 511 11.22 11.27 18.50
N PHE A 512 12.36 10.64 18.77
CA PHE A 512 13.59 10.61 17.99
C PHE A 512 13.80 9.20 17.43
N TYR A 513 14.74 9.02 16.49
CA TYR A 513 14.91 7.75 15.78
C TYR A 513 16.37 7.33 15.68
N ARG A 514 16.62 6.02 15.70
CA ARG A 514 17.95 5.40 15.55
C ARG A 514 17.86 4.07 14.79
N ASN A 515 18.92 3.70 14.06
CA ASN A 515 19.08 2.35 13.53
C ASN A 515 19.51 1.39 14.63
N VAL A 516 18.82 0.26 14.76
CA VAL A 516 19.05 -0.73 15.81
C VAL A 516 18.69 -2.14 15.34
N GLY A 517 19.54 -3.12 15.69
CA GLY A 517 19.27 -4.55 15.57
C GLY A 517 18.86 -5.05 14.18
N SER A 518 18.33 -6.27 14.16
CA SER A 518 17.76 -6.95 13.01
C SER A 518 16.39 -7.56 13.35
N THR A 519 15.61 -7.94 12.33
CA THR A 519 14.38 -8.74 12.53
C THR A 519 14.35 -9.96 11.63
N LEU A 520 13.83 -11.05 12.18
CA LEU A 520 13.54 -12.30 11.47
C LEU A 520 12.03 -12.48 11.39
N ARG A 521 11.51 -12.63 10.17
CA ARG A 521 10.07 -12.79 9.91
C ARG A 521 9.84 -13.98 9.02
N TYR A 522 9.09 -14.97 9.48
CA TYR A 522 8.72 -16.13 8.68
C TYR A 522 7.26 -16.51 8.91
N GLY A 523 6.68 -17.19 7.93
CA GLY A 523 5.29 -17.56 8.03
C GLY A 523 4.79 -18.42 6.88
N ILE A 524 3.56 -18.87 7.05
CA ILE A 524 2.79 -19.62 6.08
C ILE A 524 1.50 -18.83 5.77
N GLU A 525 1.23 -18.64 4.49
CA GLU A 525 0.01 -18.02 3.97
C GLU A 525 -0.75 -19.04 3.12
N LEU A 526 -2.03 -19.26 3.43
CA LEU A 526 -2.92 -20.11 2.65
C LEU A 526 -4.10 -19.27 2.16
N SER A 527 -4.51 -19.44 0.91
CA SER A 527 -5.79 -18.92 0.42
C SER A 527 -6.48 -19.91 -0.49
N SER A 528 -7.80 -19.98 -0.40
CA SER A 528 -8.62 -20.79 -1.27
C SER A 528 -9.88 -20.06 -1.69
N GLN A 529 -10.27 -20.22 -2.95
CA GLN A 529 -11.60 -19.88 -3.42
C GLN A 529 -12.22 -21.11 -4.08
N LEU A 530 -13.35 -21.55 -3.54
CA LEU A 530 -14.17 -22.63 -4.07
C LEU A 530 -15.45 -22.02 -4.65
N LEU A 531 -15.72 -22.28 -5.91
CA LEU A 531 -16.96 -21.99 -6.60
C LEU A 531 -17.84 -23.24 -6.62
N PHE A 532 -19.11 -23.06 -6.31
CA PHE A 532 -20.12 -24.12 -6.40
C PHE A 532 -21.42 -23.52 -6.93
N SER A 533 -22.37 -24.35 -7.36
CA SER A 533 -23.55 -23.92 -8.11
C SER A 533 -24.35 -22.76 -7.47
N LYS A 534 -24.35 -22.67 -6.14
CA LYS A 534 -25.11 -21.66 -5.37
C LYS A 534 -24.27 -20.55 -4.76
N GLY A 535 -22.96 -20.51 -4.99
CA GLY A 535 -22.14 -19.48 -4.39
C GLY A 535 -20.64 -19.72 -4.46
N LYS A 536 -19.95 -19.00 -3.59
CA LYS A 536 -18.49 -19.04 -3.49
C LYS A 536 -18.08 -19.02 -2.02
N LEU A 537 -17.07 -19.81 -1.69
CA LEU A 537 -16.42 -19.81 -0.39
C LEU A 537 -14.99 -19.28 -0.57
N ASN A 538 -14.62 -18.27 0.23
CA ASN A 538 -13.26 -17.74 0.26
C ASN A 538 -12.69 -18.00 1.65
N LEU A 539 -11.54 -18.67 1.72
CA LEU A 539 -10.81 -18.95 2.94
C LEU A 539 -9.42 -18.33 2.82
N SER A 540 -8.96 -17.68 3.89
CA SER A 540 -7.61 -17.13 3.99
C SER A 540 -7.07 -17.42 5.38
N TYR A 541 -5.81 -17.87 5.46
CA TYR A 541 -5.11 -18.14 6.70
C TYR A 541 -3.69 -17.59 6.64
N THR A 542 -3.21 -17.06 7.76
CA THR A 542 -1.84 -16.58 7.89
C THR A 542 -1.33 -16.93 9.27
N ASN A 543 -0.20 -17.63 9.33
CA ASN A 543 0.58 -17.80 10.54
C ASN A 543 1.93 -17.14 10.33
N ALA A 544 2.28 -16.19 11.18
CA ALA A 544 3.53 -15.45 11.07
C ALA A 544 4.19 -15.35 12.44
N LYS A 545 5.52 -15.45 12.46
CA LYS A 545 6.36 -15.15 13.61
C LYS A 545 7.38 -14.09 13.21
N ASN A 546 7.35 -12.97 13.93
CA ASN A 546 8.22 -11.82 13.72
C ASN A 546 8.99 -11.59 15.03
N THR A 547 10.30 -11.72 15.01
CA THR A 547 11.17 -11.54 16.19
C THR A 547 12.23 -10.49 15.91
N PHE A 548 12.58 -9.72 16.92
CA PHE A 548 13.85 -9.02 16.91
C PHE A 548 14.98 -10.04 17.08
N ASN A 549 16.10 -9.73 16.45
CA ASN A 549 17.39 -10.37 16.67
C ASN A 549 18.37 -9.22 16.95
N ASP A 550 19.31 -9.44 17.87
CA ASP A 550 20.40 -8.50 18.16
C ASP A 550 19.93 -7.08 18.53
N PHE A 551 18.83 -6.97 19.28
CA PHE A 551 18.35 -5.70 19.82
C PHE A 551 18.49 -5.68 21.34
N VAL A 552 19.52 -5.01 21.84
CA VAL A 552 19.73 -4.85 23.28
C VAL A 552 19.00 -3.61 23.79
N LEU A 553 17.99 -3.82 24.63
CA LEU A 553 17.32 -2.76 25.38
C LEU A 553 17.50 -3.04 26.89
N ASP A 554 18.02 -2.06 27.62
CA ASP A 554 18.28 -2.16 29.08
C ASP A 554 19.07 -3.42 29.49
N GLY A 555 20.07 -3.80 28.69
CA GLY A 555 20.91 -4.98 28.92
C GLY A 555 20.26 -6.32 28.59
N LYS A 556 19.03 -6.35 28.07
CA LYS A 556 18.36 -7.55 27.57
C LYS A 556 18.39 -7.57 26.05
N ASN A 557 18.89 -8.66 25.47
CA ASN A 557 18.70 -8.93 24.05
C ASN A 557 17.24 -9.39 23.85
N LEU A 558 16.48 -8.60 23.10
CA LEU A 558 15.05 -8.78 22.84
C LEU A 558 14.76 -9.76 21.69
#